data_AF-A0A023FFP2-F1
#
_entry.id   AF-A0A023FFP2-F1
#
_cell.length_a   1.000
_cell.length_b   1.000
_cell.length_c   1.000
_cell.angle_alpha   90.00
_cell.angle_beta   90.00
_cell.angle_gamma   90.00
#
_symmetry.space_group_name_H-M   'P 1'
#
loop_
_entity.id
_entity.type
_entity.pdbx_description
1 polymer ?
#
loop_
_entity_poly.entity_id
_entity_poly.type
_entity_poly.pdbx_seq_one_letter_code
_entity_poly.pdbx_strand_id
1 'polypeptide(L)'
;MLTTLSMSAICTNGEVRGGGTYYMISRSLGPEFGGAIGLIFSLANAVAVAMYVVGFAETVQAVLKRQDQLIVDGAMNDIRIISCATVVALLCIALIGTEWESKAQIVLLIILLAAMVDFVVGSFFPPSTELMAKGFVGYSGTLFMENLKPGFRDGETF
;
A
#
# COMPACT_ATOMS: atom_id res chain seq x y z
N MET A 1 6.67 -12.32 -10.57
CA MET A 1 6.99 -12.63 -11.98
C MET A 1 6.57 -14.04 -12.39
N LEU A 2 7.01 -15.11 -11.70
CA LEU A 2 6.57 -16.48 -12.03
C LEU A 2 5.04 -16.64 -11.96
N THR A 3 4.41 -16.13 -10.89
CA THR A 3 2.95 -16.08 -10.74
C THR A 3 2.24 -15.32 -11.85
N THR A 4 2.84 -14.24 -12.34
CA THR A 4 2.33 -13.42 -13.45
C THR A 4 2.36 -14.20 -14.77
N LEU A 5 3.44 -14.94 -15.04
CA LEU A 5 3.54 -15.81 -16.22
C LEU A 5 2.50 -16.94 -16.15
N SER A 6 2.33 -17.58 -14.99
CA SER A 6 1.28 -18.59 -14.79
C SER A 6 -0.12 -18.03 -14.99
N MET A 7 -0.39 -16.82 -14.48
CA MET A 7 -1.67 -16.13 -14.69
C MET A 7 -1.88 -15.79 -16.17
N SER A 8 -0.85 -15.31 -16.88
CA SER A 8 -0.93 -15.08 -18.32
C SER A 8 -1.28 -16.34 -19.09
N ALA A 9 -0.68 -17.48 -18.74
CA ALA A 9 -0.98 -18.77 -19.38
C ALA A 9 -2.44 -19.20 -19.15
N ILE A 10 -2.96 -19.00 -17.93
CA ILE A 10 -4.37 -19.25 -17.59
C ILE A 10 -5.29 -18.34 -18.41
N CYS A 11 -5.01 -17.04 -18.47
CA CYS A 11 -5.82 -16.07 -19.21
C CYS A 11 -5.84 -16.31 -20.72
N THR A 12 -4.82 -16.97 -21.29
CA THR A 12 -4.79 -17.36 -22.71
C THR A 12 -5.43 -18.73 -23.00
N ASN A 13 -5.84 -19.48 -21.98
CA ASN A 13 -6.42 -20.82 -22.14
C ASN A 13 -7.96 -20.76 -22.21
N GLY A 14 -8.49 -20.55 -23.42
CA GLY A 14 -9.93 -20.62 -23.73
C GLY A 14 -10.61 -19.29 -24.07
N GLU A 15 -11.89 -19.34 -24.45
CA GLU A 15 -12.67 -18.13 -24.77
C GLU A 15 -13.01 -17.33 -23.51
N VAL A 16 -12.47 -16.11 -23.40
CA VAL A 16 -12.80 -15.16 -22.33
C VAL A 16 -14.21 -14.63 -22.55
N ARG A 17 -15.20 -15.31 -21.95
CA ARG A 17 -16.55 -14.75 -21.78
C ARG A 17 -16.54 -13.81 -20.57
N GLY A 18 -17.35 -12.76 -20.59
CA GLY A 18 -17.36 -11.70 -19.56
C GLY A 18 -17.51 -12.26 -18.14
N GLY A 19 -16.38 -12.38 -17.44
CA GLY A 19 -16.29 -12.87 -16.07
C GLY A 19 -14.97 -12.43 -15.44
N GLY A 20 -14.96 -12.22 -14.13
CA GLY A 20 -13.77 -11.75 -13.40
C GLY A 20 -12.74 -12.83 -13.11
N THR A 21 -11.75 -12.51 -12.29
CA THR A 21 -10.60 -13.38 -11.97
C THR A 21 -10.99 -14.77 -11.47
N TYR A 22 -11.99 -14.87 -10.60
CA TYR A 22 -12.50 -16.16 -10.10
C TYR A 22 -13.06 -17.04 -11.23
N TYR A 23 -13.79 -16.44 -12.18
CA TYR A 23 -14.37 -17.14 -13.32
C TYR A 23 -13.28 -17.72 -14.23
N MET A 24 -12.22 -16.93 -14.49
CA MET A 24 -11.09 -17.38 -15.31
C MET A 24 -10.32 -18.55 -14.67
N ILE A 25 -10.12 -18.51 -13.34
CA ILE A 25 -9.39 -19.56 -12.60
C ILE A 25 -10.22 -20.84 -12.48
N SER A 26 -11.48 -20.74 -12.04
CA SER A 26 -12.35 -21.91 -11.84
C SER A 26 -12.64 -22.68 -13.12
N ARG A 27 -12.66 -21.98 -14.28
CA ARG A 27 -12.81 -22.64 -15.58
C ARG A 27 -11.54 -23.37 -16.03
N SER A 28 -10.37 -22.79 -15.78
CA SER A 28 -9.09 -23.34 -16.27
C SER A 28 -8.52 -24.44 -15.37
N LEU A 29 -8.74 -24.35 -14.05
CA LEU A 29 -8.19 -25.27 -13.05
C LEU A 29 -9.25 -26.17 -12.39
N GLY A 30 -10.54 -25.94 -12.67
CA GLY A 30 -11.65 -26.67 -12.06
C GLY A 30 -12.21 -26.00 -10.80
N PRO A 31 -13.44 -26.38 -10.39
CA PRO A 31 -14.17 -25.72 -9.31
C PRO A 31 -13.52 -25.90 -7.93
N GLU A 32 -12.86 -27.03 -7.66
CA GLU A 32 -12.19 -27.30 -6.38
C GLU A 32 -11.01 -26.34 -6.14
N PHE A 33 -10.14 -26.20 -7.14
CA PHE A 33 -9.01 -25.26 -7.09
C PHE A 33 -9.48 -23.81 -7.15
N GLY A 34 -10.47 -23.49 -7.98
CA GLY A 34 -11.06 -22.15 -8.06
C GLY A 34 -11.64 -21.67 -6.73
N GLY A 35 -12.41 -22.53 -6.04
CA GLY A 35 -13.03 -22.23 -4.75
C GLY A 35 -12.01 -21.99 -3.64
N ALA A 36 -11.03 -22.89 -3.49
CA ALA A 36 -9.99 -22.76 -2.47
C ALA A 36 -9.11 -21.51 -2.68
N ILE A 37 -8.66 -21.27 -3.92
CA ILE A 37 -7.86 -20.08 -4.25
C ILE A 37 -8.68 -18.81 -4.04
N GLY A 38 -9.96 -18.80 -4.45
CA GLY A 38 -10.86 -17.66 -4.28
C GLY A 38 -11.06 -17.27 -2.82
N LEU A 39 -11.28 -18.24 -1.93
CA LEU A 39 -11.44 -17.99 -0.50
C LEU A 39 -10.17 -17.39 0.13
N ILE A 40 -9.01 -18.00 -0.11
CA ILE A 40 -7.73 -17.50 0.41
C ILE A 40 -7.45 -16.09 -0.14
N PHE A 41 -7.69 -15.87 -1.42
CA PHE A 41 -7.50 -14.56 -2.05
C PHE A 41 -8.43 -13.49 -1.46
N SER A 42 -9.69 -13.83 -1.19
CA SER A 42 -10.64 -12.89 -0.56
C SER A 42 -10.22 -12.50 0.86
N LEU A 43 -9.75 -13.48 1.66
CA LEU A 43 -9.27 -13.24 3.00
C LEU A 43 -7.98 -12.41 2.99
N ALA A 44 -7.06 -12.71 2.08
CA ALA A 44 -5.83 -11.95 1.92
C ALA A 44 -6.11 -10.49 1.57
N ASN A 45 -7.04 -10.21 0.66
CA ASN A 45 -7.45 -8.85 0.35
C ASN A 45 -8.12 -8.15 1.54
N ALA A 46 -8.93 -8.85 2.32
CA ALA A 46 -9.54 -8.28 3.53
C ALA A 46 -8.48 -7.85 4.56
N VAL A 47 -7.45 -8.70 4.77
CA VAL A 47 -6.31 -8.36 5.65
C VAL A 47 -5.48 -7.23 5.07
N ALA A 48 -5.25 -7.20 3.75
CA ALA A 48 -4.52 -6.14 3.08
C ALA A 48 -5.21 -4.77 3.26
N VAL A 49 -6.55 -4.71 3.15
CA VAL A 49 -7.32 -3.48 3.41
C VAL A 49 -7.07 -2.99 4.83
N ALA A 50 -7.09 -3.89 5.83
CA ALA A 50 -6.79 -3.51 7.21
C ALA A 50 -5.36 -2.95 7.36
N MET A 51 -4.37 -3.59 6.72
CA MET A 51 -2.98 -3.13 6.74
C MET A 51 -2.83 -1.73 6.11
N TYR A 52 -3.46 -1.47 4.96
CA TYR A 52 -3.39 -0.16 4.30
C TYR A 52 -4.05 0.94 5.12
N VAL A 53 -5.20 0.65 5.75
CA VAL A 53 -5.90 1.62 6.59
C VAL A 53 -5.10 1.95 7.85
N VAL A 54 -4.46 0.96 8.48
CA VAL A 54 -3.60 1.20 9.65
C VAL A 54 -2.39 2.06 9.28
N GLY A 55 -1.69 1.77 8.17
CA GLY A 55 -0.56 2.59 7.73
C GLY A 55 -0.97 4.04 7.38
N PHE A 56 -2.16 4.22 6.82
CA PHE A 56 -2.73 5.56 6.63
C PHE A 56 -2.98 6.27 7.97
N ALA A 57 -3.61 5.58 8.94
CA ALA A 57 -3.90 6.14 10.25
C ALA A 57 -2.63 6.52 11.04
N GLU A 58 -1.56 5.73 10.93
CA GLU A 58 -0.25 6.06 11.50
C GLU A 58 0.31 7.35 10.90
N THR A 59 0.22 7.50 9.58
CA THR A 59 0.68 8.71 8.88
C THR A 59 -0.13 9.94 9.29
N VAL A 60 -1.46 9.82 9.37
CA VAL A 60 -2.35 10.92 9.83
C VAL A 60 -2.01 11.31 11.27
N GLN A 61 -1.84 10.34 12.16
CA GLN A 61 -1.49 10.60 13.56
C GLN A 61 -0.11 11.28 13.68
N ALA A 62 0.87 10.86 12.87
CA ALA A 62 2.18 11.49 12.84
C ALA A 62 2.12 12.96 12.37
N VAL A 63 1.26 13.27 11.39
CA VAL A 63 1.02 14.66 10.94
C VAL A 63 0.32 15.48 12.03
N LEU A 64 -0.69 14.91 12.69
CA LEU A 64 -1.47 15.59 13.74
C LEU A 64 -0.59 15.93 14.95
N LYS A 65 0.27 15.00 15.37
CA LYS A 65 1.28 15.24 16.42
C LYS A 65 2.27 16.35 16.10
N ARG A 66 2.69 16.47 14.84
CA ARG A 66 3.59 17.56 14.40
C ARG A 66 2.94 18.95 14.52
N GLN A 67 1.61 19.01 14.59
CA GLN A 67 0.84 20.24 14.78
C GLN A 67 0.37 20.42 16.23
N ASP A 68 0.94 19.67 17.19
CA ASP A 68 0.53 19.66 18.61
C ASP A 68 -0.96 19.37 18.83
N GLN A 69 -1.58 18.64 17.89
CA GLN A 69 -2.97 18.22 17.99
C GLN A 69 -3.05 16.73 18.39
N LEU A 70 -3.91 16.44 19.36
CA LEU A 70 -4.15 15.10 19.90
C LEU A 70 -5.65 14.83 19.86
N ILE A 71 -6.05 13.60 19.49
CA ILE A 71 -7.47 13.22 19.53
C ILE A 71 -7.83 12.79 20.95
N VAL A 72 -7.14 11.78 21.47
CA VAL A 72 -7.32 11.29 22.84
C VAL A 72 -6.01 11.36 23.61
N ASP A 73 -5.01 10.59 23.19
CA ASP A 73 -3.75 10.40 23.93
C ASP A 73 -2.51 10.49 23.03
N GLY A 74 -2.68 10.63 21.72
CA GLY A 74 -1.57 10.56 20.77
C GLY A 74 -0.90 9.19 20.75
N ALA A 75 -1.55 8.13 21.19
CA ALA A 75 -0.94 6.80 21.26
C ALA A 75 -1.67 5.83 20.34
N MET A 76 -1.76 4.56 20.76
CA MET A 76 -2.36 3.49 19.98
C MET A 76 -3.88 3.69 19.78
N ASN A 77 -4.54 4.36 20.73
CA ASN A 77 -5.99 4.53 20.66
C ASN A 77 -6.40 5.49 19.53
N ASP A 78 -5.63 6.55 19.30
CA ASP A 78 -5.85 7.48 18.19
C ASP A 78 -5.76 6.76 16.82
N ILE A 79 -4.77 5.89 16.65
CA ILE A 79 -4.61 5.08 15.42
C ILE A 79 -5.83 4.20 15.20
N ARG A 80 -6.33 3.52 16.25
CA ARG A 80 -7.52 2.66 16.17
C ARG A 80 -8.77 3.45 15.80
N ILE A 81 -8.97 4.62 16.39
CA ILE A 81 -10.12 5.49 16.09
C ILE A 81 -10.08 5.96 14.63
N ILE A 82 -8.95 6.49 14.17
CA ILE A 82 -8.77 6.95 12.79
C ILE A 82 -8.97 5.78 11.82
N SER A 83 -8.40 4.61 12.12
CA SER A 83 -8.54 3.41 11.30
C SER A 83 -9.99 2.95 11.18
N CYS A 84 -10.71 2.85 12.31
CA CYS A 84 -12.12 2.47 12.34
C CYS A 84 -13.01 3.47 11.58
N ALA A 85 -12.78 4.76 11.75
CA ALA A 85 -13.52 5.79 11.01
C ALA A 85 -13.24 5.69 9.50
N THR A 86 -11.97 5.50 9.12
CA THR A 86 -11.55 5.41 7.72
C THR A 86 -12.14 4.17 7.03
N VAL A 87 -12.11 3.00 7.66
CA VAL A 87 -12.65 1.78 7.04
C VAL A 87 -14.17 1.85 6.86
N VAL A 88 -14.89 2.45 7.81
CA VAL A 88 -16.34 2.68 7.68
C VAL A 88 -16.63 3.65 6.54
N ALA A 89 -15.86 4.75 6.42
CA ALA A 89 -16.00 5.69 5.31
C ALA A 89 -15.71 5.04 3.95
N LEU A 90 -14.64 4.26 3.85
CA LEU A 90 -14.30 3.52 2.63
C LEU A 90 -15.38 2.49 2.27
N LEU A 91 -15.95 1.81 3.27
CA LEU A 91 -17.07 0.90 3.05
C LEU A 91 -18.30 1.64 2.50
N CYS A 92 -18.64 2.80 3.06
CA CYS A 92 -19.72 3.63 2.54
C CYS A 92 -19.47 4.04 1.08
N ILE A 93 -18.25 4.46 0.74
CA ILE A 93 -17.88 4.82 -0.64
C ILE A 93 -18.04 3.62 -1.58
N ALA A 94 -17.54 2.45 -1.18
CA ALA A 94 -17.65 1.22 -1.97
C ALA A 94 -19.11 0.80 -2.22
N LEU A 95 -20.01 1.08 -1.28
CA LEU A 95 -21.44 0.78 -1.42
C LEU A 95 -22.20 1.78 -2.30
N ILE A 96 -21.75 3.05 -2.38
CA ILE A 96 -22.46 4.11 -3.12
C ILE A 96 -22.26 4.00 -4.63
N GLY A 97 -21.08 3.57 -5.10
CA GLY A 97 -20.89 3.28 -6.53
C GLY A 97 -19.44 3.30 -7.01
N THR A 98 -19.08 2.26 -7.78
CA THR A 98 -17.74 2.01 -8.32
C THR A 98 -17.38 2.87 -9.55
N GLU A 99 -18.36 3.54 -10.16
CA GLU A 99 -18.12 4.39 -11.33
C GLU A 99 -17.27 5.63 -10.99
N TRP A 100 -17.52 6.23 -9.82
CA TRP A 100 -16.75 7.36 -9.32
C TRP A 100 -15.35 6.94 -8.89
N GLU A 101 -15.23 5.75 -8.30
CA GLU A 101 -13.95 5.15 -7.88
C GLU A 101 -12.99 4.98 -9.06
N SER A 102 -13.46 4.43 -10.19
CA SER A 102 -12.64 4.24 -11.38
C SER A 102 -12.06 5.55 -11.92
N LYS A 103 -12.83 6.65 -11.86
CA LYS A 103 -12.34 7.99 -12.24
C LYS A 103 -11.40 8.58 -11.20
N ALA A 104 -11.63 8.32 -9.91
CA ALA A 104 -10.71 8.77 -8.86
C ALA A 104 -9.34 8.09 -8.97
N GLN A 105 -9.30 6.82 -9.38
CA GLN A 105 -8.06 6.04 -9.51
C GLN A 105 -7.04 6.73 -10.42
N ILE A 106 -7.44 7.27 -11.58
CA ILE A 106 -6.50 7.94 -12.48
C ILE A 106 -5.94 9.23 -11.85
N VAL A 107 -6.77 9.96 -11.09
CA VAL A 107 -6.33 11.16 -10.36
C VAL A 107 -5.35 10.79 -9.25
N LEU A 108 -5.67 9.76 -8.46
CA LEU A 108 -4.79 9.24 -7.40
C LEU A 108 -3.46 8.75 -7.96
N LEU A 109 -3.47 8.11 -9.13
CA LEU A 109 -2.25 7.69 -9.81
C LEU A 109 -1.36 8.89 -10.19
N ILE A 110 -1.94 9.97 -10.71
CA ILE A 110 -1.20 11.18 -11.05
C ILE A 110 -0.58 11.81 -9.80
N ILE A 111 -1.33 11.89 -8.70
CA ILE A 111 -0.83 12.42 -7.42
C ILE A 111 0.33 11.56 -6.89
N LEU A 112 0.19 10.23 -6.94
CA LEU A 112 1.24 9.30 -6.52
C LEU A 112 2.51 9.48 -7.35
N LEU A 113 2.39 9.53 -8.69
CA LEU A 113 3.54 9.73 -9.57
C LEU A 113 4.20 11.10 -9.33
N ALA A 114 3.41 12.15 -9.13
CA ALA A 114 3.92 13.47 -8.79
C ALA A 114 4.68 13.45 -7.46
N ALA A 115 4.16 12.78 -6.43
CA ALA A 115 4.84 12.62 -5.15
C ALA A 115 6.17 11.83 -5.27
N MET A 116 6.20 10.79 -6.10
CA MET A 116 7.44 10.05 -6.38
C MET A 116 8.47 10.92 -7.09
N VAL A 117 8.06 11.70 -8.09
CA VAL A 117 8.94 12.63 -8.80
C VAL A 117 9.43 13.72 -7.86
N ASP A 118 8.55 14.31 -7.06
CA ASP A 118 8.90 15.33 -6.05
C ASP A 118 9.93 14.78 -5.04
N PHE A 119 9.76 13.55 -4.56
CA PHE A 119 10.73 12.91 -3.69
C PHE A 119 12.10 12.74 -4.35
N VAL A 120 12.14 12.22 -5.59
CA VAL A 120 13.40 12.01 -6.33
C VAL A 120 14.08 13.34 -6.65
N VAL A 121 13.34 14.32 -7.15
CA VAL A 121 13.85 15.66 -7.46
C VAL A 121 14.33 16.35 -6.18
N GLY A 122 13.56 16.25 -5.10
CA GLY A 122 13.89 16.75 -3.77
C GLY A 122 15.20 16.19 -3.22
N SER A 123 15.55 14.93 -3.54
CA SER A 123 16.81 14.34 -3.06
C SER A 123 18.06 14.89 -3.77
N PHE A 124 17.92 15.57 -4.91
CA PHE A 124 19.03 16.25 -5.58
C PHE A 124 19.30 17.66 -5.02
N PHE A 125 18.35 18.25 -4.28
CA PHE A 125 18.56 19.55 -3.67
C PHE A 125 19.43 19.44 -2.40
N PRO A 126 20.32 20.41 -2.14
CA PRO A 126 21.15 20.39 -0.95
C PRO A 126 20.27 20.43 0.32
N PRO A 127 20.51 19.55 1.30
CA PRO A 127 19.66 19.46 2.48
C PRO A 127 19.81 20.70 3.37
N SER A 128 18.68 21.15 3.93
CA SER A 128 18.67 22.16 4.98
C SER A 128 19.27 21.62 6.28
N THR A 129 19.64 22.51 7.20
CA THR A 129 20.17 22.16 8.53
C THR A 129 19.22 21.25 9.32
N GLU A 130 17.91 21.44 9.17
CA GLU A 130 16.90 20.57 9.81
C GLU A 130 16.85 19.16 9.21
N LEU A 131 17.04 19.04 7.90
CA LEU A 131 17.06 17.75 7.22
C LEU A 131 18.33 16.96 7.54
N MET A 132 19.46 17.66 7.63
CA MET A 132 20.72 17.07 8.10
C MET A 132 20.58 16.54 9.53
N ALA A 133 19.91 17.28 10.42
CA ALA A 133 19.64 16.82 11.79
C ALA A 133 18.73 15.57 11.84
N LYS A 134 17.87 15.38 10.83
CA LYS A 134 17.01 14.18 10.66
C LYS A 134 17.72 13.03 9.93
N GLY A 135 19.00 13.19 9.59
CA GLY A 135 19.82 12.15 8.94
C GLY A 135 19.83 12.21 7.41
N PHE A 136 19.19 13.20 6.78
CA PHE A 136 19.28 13.41 5.34
C PHE A 136 20.45 14.35 5.01
N VAL A 137 21.56 13.77 4.57
CA VAL A 137 22.81 14.49 4.23
C VAL A 137 23.05 14.62 2.71
N GLY A 138 22.08 14.19 1.90
CA GLY A 138 22.20 14.12 0.43
C GLY A 138 23.00 12.90 -0.05
N TYR A 139 23.42 12.92 -1.31
CA TYR A 139 24.20 11.84 -1.91
C TYR A 139 25.65 11.85 -1.39
N SER A 140 25.97 10.90 -0.52
CA SER A 140 27.32 10.69 0.01
C SER A 140 27.80 9.26 -0.22
N GLY A 141 28.99 9.12 -0.81
CA GLY A 141 29.62 7.82 -1.06
C GLY A 141 29.99 7.07 0.23
N THR A 142 30.28 7.79 1.31
CA THR A 142 30.59 7.16 2.61
C THR A 142 29.34 6.53 3.22
N LEU A 143 28.22 7.26 3.20
CA LEU A 143 26.93 6.78 3.71
C LEU A 143 26.43 5.58 2.88
N PHE A 144 26.63 5.62 1.56
CA PHE A 144 26.30 4.49 0.69
C PHE A 144 27.07 3.22 1.08
N MET A 145 28.38 3.35 1.33
CA MET A 145 29.21 2.21 1.73
C MET A 145 28.83 1.68 3.12
N GLU A 146 28.45 2.56 4.03
CA GLU A 146 27.98 2.20 5.37
C GLU A 146 26.64 1.45 5.35
N ASN A 147 25.71 1.86 4.48
CA ASN A 147 24.39 1.25 4.34
C ASN A 147 24.37 0.03 3.39
N LEU A 148 25.51 -0.35 2.80
CA LEU A 148 25.57 -1.46 1.82
C LEU A 148 25.32 -2.82 2.45
N LYS A 149 25.70 -3.01 3.72
CA LYS A 149 25.54 -4.27 4.45
C LYS A 149 24.23 -4.31 5.25
N PRO A 150 23.64 -5.50 5.47
CA PRO A 150 22.45 -5.63 6.29
C PRO A 150 22.67 -5.09 7.70
N GLY A 151 21.79 -4.19 8.14
CA GLY A 151 21.81 -3.58 9.47
C GLY A 151 20.69 -4.10 10.37
N PHE A 152 20.54 -5.43 10.48
CA PHE A 152 19.50 -6.05 11.31
C PHE A 152 19.59 -5.58 12.77
N ARG A 153 18.44 -5.20 13.34
CA ARG A 153 18.31 -4.72 14.72
C ARG A 153 17.19 -5.50 15.42
N ASP A 154 17.27 -5.61 16.74
CA ASP A 154 16.16 -6.02 17.61
C ASP A 154 15.48 -7.37 17.25
N GLY A 155 16.28 -8.39 16.94
CA GLY A 155 15.79 -9.76 16.73
C GLY A 155 15.32 -10.08 15.32
N GLU A 156 15.43 -9.14 14.38
CA GLU A 156 15.15 -9.39 12.96
C GLU A 156 16.26 -10.24 12.32
N THR A 157 15.88 -11.26 11.54
CA THR A 157 16.81 -12.16 10.84
C THR A 157 16.71 -12.03 9.32
N PHE A 158 17.65 -12.65 8.62
CA PHE A 158 17.66 -12.77 7.17
C PHE A 158 16.45 -13.55 6.62
#